data_AF-A0A3S4FE64-F1
#
_entry.id   AF-A0A3S4FE64-F1
#
_cell.length_a   1.000
_cell.length_b   1.000
_cell.length_c   1.000
_cell.angle_alpha   90.00
_cell.angle_beta   90.00
_cell.angle_gamma   90.00
#
_symmetry.space_group_name_H-M   'P 1'
#
loop_
_entity.id
_entity.type
_entity.pdbx_description
1 polymer ?
#
loop_
_entity_poly.entity_id
_entity_poly.type
_entity_poly.pdbx_seq_one_letter_code
_entity_poly.pdbx_strand_id
1 'polypeptide(L)' 'MIVSWSSFIYALTHHLVLDASLGYFINPLFVIALGCIFLKEKLSLFQAIAVFSGVCGLTFQIIMLRHFRRWR' A
#
# COMPACT_ATOMS: atom_id res chain seq x y z
N MET A 1 -2.77 16.75 -1.42
CA MET A 1 -2.49 16.77 0.03
C MET A 1 -3.77 16.63 0.84
N ILE A 2 -4.83 17.37 0.51
CA ILE A 2 -6.13 17.36 1.21
C ILE A 2 -6.68 15.93 1.35
N VAL A 3 -6.83 15.17 0.25
CA VAL A 3 -7.40 13.82 0.31
C VAL A 3 -6.60 12.87 1.22
N SER A 4 -5.28 12.82 1.06
CA SER A 4 -4.41 11.98 1.91
C SER A 4 -4.52 12.39 3.39
N TRP A 5 -4.52 13.69 3.66
CA TRP A 5 -4.54 14.20 5.02
C TRP A 5 -5.90 14.01 5.70
N SER A 6 -7.00 14.29 5.00
CA SER A 6 -8.36 14.03 5.47
C SER A 6 -8.59 12.55 5.74
N SER A 7 -8.14 11.66 4.85
CA SER A 7 -8.24 10.21 5.06
C SER A 7 -7.45 9.73 6.27
N PHE A 8 -6.27 10.30 6.52
CA PHE A 8 -5.48 9.98 7.71
C PHE A 8 -6.18 10.41 9.00
N ILE A 9 -6.68 11.65 9.07
CA ILE A 9 -7.43 12.15 10.23
C ILE A 9 -8.69 11.31 10.47
N TYR A 10 -9.41 10.94 9.41
CA TYR A 10 -10.55 10.03 9.49
C TYR A 10 -10.16 8.67 10.08
N ALA A 11 -9.08 8.07 9.58
CA ALA A 11 -8.64 6.77 10.05
C ALA A 11 -8.19 6.81 11.52
N LEU A 12 -7.49 7.87 11.96
CA LEU A 12 -7.13 8.02 13.37
C LEU A 12 -8.35 8.17 14.28
N THR A 13 -9.33 8.99 13.89
CA THR A 13 -10.54 9.24 14.67
C THR A 13 -11.47 8.02 14.76
N HIS A 14 -11.36 7.07 13.82
CA HIS A 14 -12.16 5.84 13.80
C HIS A 14 -11.39 4.60 14.28
N HIS A 15 -10.23 4.78 14.93
CA HIS A 15 -9.36 3.68 15.39
C HIS A 15 -8.85 2.75 14.29
N LEU A 16 -8.81 3.23 13.04
CA LEU A 16 -8.31 2.52 11.84
C LEU A 16 -6.82 2.82 11.59
N VAL A 17 -6.02 2.98 12.66
CA VAL A 17 -4.59 3.37 12.58
C VAL A 17 -3.77 2.38 11.75
N LEU A 18 -4.15 1.10 11.83
CA LEU A 18 -3.51 0.02 11.08
C LEU A 18 -3.79 0.13 9.58
N ASP A 19 -5.03 0.48 9.20
CA ASP A 19 -5.42 0.66 7.81
C ASP A 19 -4.76 1.92 7.22
N ALA A 20 -4.62 2.99 8.00
CA ALA A 20 -3.87 4.18 7.61
C ALA A 20 -2.39 3.84 7.29
N SER A 21 -1.76 3.03 8.14
CA SER A 21 -0.38 2.58 7.97
C SER A 21 -0.21 1.66 6.75
N LEU A 22 -1.16 0.77 6.50
CA LEU A 22 -1.20 -0.04 5.28
C LEU A 22 -1.30 0.82 4.02
N GLY A 23 -2.09 1.89 4.05
CA GLY A 23 -2.18 2.86 2.97
C GLY A 23 -0.82 3.47 2.59
N TYR A 24 0.05 3.74 3.57
CA TYR A 24 1.42 4.21 3.33
C TYR A 24 2.29 3.18 2.61
N PHE A 25 2.16 1.89 2.94
CA PHE A 25 2.90 0.83 2.25
C PHE A 25 2.41 0.59 0.82
N ILE A 26 1.11 0.77 0.56
CA ILE A 26 0.52 0.63 -0.78
C ILE A 26 0.95 1.79 -1.71
N ASN A 27 1.19 2.98 -1.16
CA ASN A 27 1.37 4.21 -1.94
C ASN A 27 2.52 4.15 -2.98
N PRO A 28 3.74 3.66 -2.66
CA PRO A 28 4.82 3.53 -3.64
C PRO A 28 4.47 2.59 -4.80
N LEU A 29 3.81 1.47 -4.52
CA LEU A 29 3.36 0.54 -5.57
C LEU A 29 2.30 1.18 -6.46
N PHE A 30 1.39 1.94 -5.86
CA PHE A 30 0.35 2.65 -6.60
C PHE A 30 0.94 3.71 -7.53
N VAL A 31 1.89 4.52 -7.04
CA VAL A 31 2.58 5.53 -7.86
C VAL A 31 3.35 4.87 -9.00
N ILE A 32 4.04 3.75 -8.76
CA ILE A 32 4.74 3.00 -9.82
C ILE A 32 3.76 2.46 -10.87
N ALA A 33 2.62 1.92 -10.44
CA ALA A 33 1.59 1.44 -11.35
C ALA A 33 1.03 2.58 -12.22
N LEU A 34 0.76 3.74 -11.62
CA LEU A 34 0.33 4.93 -12.36
C LEU A 34 1.40 5.39 -13.36
N GLY A 35 2.69 5.39 -12.98
CA GLY A 35 3.81 5.69 -13.90
C GLY A 35 3.86 4.75 -15.09
N CYS A 36 3.73 3.45 -14.85
CA CYS A 36 3.69 2.45 -15.93
C CYS A 36 2.48 2.61 -16.85
N ILE A 37 1.29 2.91 -16.32
CA ILE A 37 0.05 2.98 -17.10
C ILE A 37 -0.05 4.30 -17.87
N PHE A 38 0.17 5.44 -17.21
CA PHE A 38 -0.06 6.75 -17.79
C PHE A 38 1.17 7.31 -18.51
N LEU A 39 2.36 7.10 -17.96
CA LEU A 39 3.61 7.60 -18.52
C LEU A 39 4.32 6.57 -19.41
N LYS A 40 3.81 5.33 -19.48
CA LYS A 40 4.42 4.20 -20.20
C LYS A 40 5.88 3.96 -19.81
N GLU A 41 6.20 4.23 -18.54
CA GLU A 41 7.53 4.02 -18.00
C GLU A 41 7.89 2.53 -18.06
N LYS A 42 9.07 2.24 -18.60
CA LYS A 42 9.61 0.88 -18.63
C LYS A 42 10.39 0.65 -17.35
N LEU A 43 9.90 -0.28 -16.53
CA LEU A 43 10.62 -0.73 -15.35
C LEU A 43 11.87 -1.50 -15.76
N SER A 44 12.99 -1.19 -15.12
CA SER A 44 14.18 -2.03 -15.23
C SER A 44 13.92 -3.39 -14.56
N LEU A 45 14.69 -4.42 -14.94
CA LEU A 45 14.56 -5.75 -14.33
C LEU A 45 14.65 -5.70 -12.80
N PHE A 46 15.58 -4.91 -12.26
CA PHE A 46 15.75 -4.73 -10.82
C PHE A 46 14.58 -3.99 -10.17
N GLN A 47 14.00 -2.99 -10.84
CA GLN A 47 12.80 -2.30 -10.35
C GLN A 47 11.59 -3.24 -10.35
N ALA A 48 11.43 -4.07 -11.39
CA ALA A 48 10.39 -5.08 -11.44
C ALA A 48 10.51 -6.10 -10.30
N ILE A 49 11.73 -6.55 -9.99
CA ILE A 49 12.01 -7.43 -8.84
C ILE A 49 11.68 -6.73 -7.51
N ALA A 50 12.04 -5.46 -7.36
CA ALA A 50 11.72 -4.69 -6.15
C ALA A 50 10.21 -4.50 -5.96
N VAL A 51 9.49 -4.18 -7.05
CA VAL A 51 8.02 -4.08 -7.06
C VAL A 51 7.40 -5.42 -6.69
N PHE A 52 7.85 -6.51 -7.31
CA PHE A 52 7.36 -7.86 -7.02
C PHE A 52 7.56 -8.24 -5.55
N SER A 53 8.76 -8.00 -5.01
CA SER A 53 9.07 -8.21 -3.59
C SER A 53 8.15 -7.40 -2.67
N GLY A 54 7.93 -6.12 -3.00
CA GLY A 54 7.03 -5.24 -2.27
C GLY A 54 5.58 -5.72 -2.28
N VAL A 55 5.07 -6.16 -3.43
CA VAL A 55 3.72 -6.73 -3.59
C VAL A 55 3.57 -8.00 -2.74
N CYS A 56 4.57 -8.89 -2.77
CA CYS A 56 4.57 -10.11 -1.95
C CYS A 56 4.55 -9.79 -0.46
N GLY A 57 5.39 -8.86 0.01
CA GLY A 57 5.44 -8.42 1.41
C GLY A 57 4.13 -7.81 1.89
N LEU A 58 3.52 -6.93 1.09
CA LEU A 58 2.21 -6.33 1.37
C LEU A 58 1.08 -7.36 1.41
N THR A 59 1.08 -8.29 0.46
CA THR A 59 0.09 -9.37 0.41
C THR A 59 0.19 -10.25 1.65
N PHE A 60 1.41 -10.60 2.05
CA PHE A 60 1.67 -11.33 3.29
C PHE A 60 1.17 -10.56 4.51
N GLN A 61 1.49 -9.27 4.62
CA GLN A 61 1.04 -8.43 5.73
C GLN A 61 -0.49 -8.34 5.80
N ILE A 62 -1.18 -8.16 4.67
CA ILE A 62 -2.65 -8.10 4.61
C ILE A 62 -3.27 -9.43 5.04
N ILE A 63 -2.73 -10.56 4.57
CA ILE A 63 -3.21 -11.90 4.95
C ILE A 63 -3.01 -12.13 6.45
N MET A 64 -1.84 -11.79 6.98
CA MET A 64 -1.53 -11.91 8.40
C MET A 64 -2.47 -11.05 9.26
N LEU A 65 -2.73 -9.81 8.84
CA LEU A 65 -3.67 -8.92 9.52
C LEU A 65 -5.11 -9.45 9.50
N ARG A 66 -5.55 -9.99 8.36
CA ARG A 66 -6.86 -10.63 8.24
C ARG A 66 -6.97 -11.88 9.11
N HIS A 67 -5.91 -12.66 9.19
CA HIS A 67 -5.85 -13.84 10.04
C HIS A 67 -5.91 -13.44 11.51
N PHE A 68 -5.08 -12.49 11.94
CA PHE A 68 -5.05 -11.99 13.33
C PHE A 68 -6.39 -11.38 13.77
N ARG A 69 -7.08 -10.65 12.89
CA ARG A 69 -8.41 -10.09 13.15
C ARG A 69 -9.53 -11.15 13.18
N ARG A 70 -9.27 -12.38 12.72
CA ARG A 70 -10.25 -13.49 12.73
C ARG A 70 -10.24 -14.26 14.05
N TRP A 71 -9.18 -14.13 14.84
CA TRP A 71 -8.97 -14.84 16.12
C TRP A 71 -9.20 -13.96 17.36
N ARG A 72 -9.59 -12.69 17.18
CA ARG A 72 -10.08 -11.77 18.21
C ARG A 72 -11.53 -11.42 17.92
#